data_AF-A0A2E2ZKY1-F1
#
_entry.id   AF-A0A2E2ZKY1-F1
#
_cell.length_a   1.000
_cell.length_b   1.000
_cell.length_c   1.000
_cell.angle_alpha   90.00
_cell.angle_beta   90.00
_cell.angle_gamma   90.00
#
_symmetry.space_group_name_H-M   'P 1'
#
loop_
_entity.id
_entity.type
_entity.pdbx_description
1 polymer ?
#
loop_
_entity_poly.entity_id
_entity_poly.type
_entity_poly.pdbx_seq_one_letter_code
_entity_poly.pdbx_strand_id
1 'polypeptide(L)'
;MVNKKTFKKYKTYLNDELEAASIYNILAKSYINPDKASIFIKLAESEIRHASHWAKLIGLESSKLNYNKNTIRTIYVKLVCRLFGPDKILPWLARIESAGVRVYDNDPEAKFLSSEERNHAKTILQMASTISPKSHQSNESTIKSVAQGNVRAAILGINDGLISNFCLIMGFAGGATATGNPEYILLAGFAGLLAGSLSMGAGEYVSVKAQVDLYEYQISKETEELILWPEEELEELKLIYMAKGLSEDLATETAQSIIDNPESAIDTMVREELGLNPDDLGSPITASITSILSFTMGAIVPIIPFMLTSGNLALILTSLLSIFSLMIIGGITALNTGVNLLKGSMRMLFFGSAAALITYISGTLIGVGLS
;
A
#
# COMPACT_ATOMS: atom_id res chain seq x y z
N MET A 1 -18.63 37.02 -23.28
CA MET A 1 -18.85 36.52 -21.91
C MET A 1 -18.87 35.00 -21.96
N VAL A 2 -18.02 34.34 -21.16
CA VAL A 2 -17.96 32.87 -21.07
C VAL A 2 -19.27 32.34 -20.48
N ASN A 3 -19.86 31.29 -21.07
CA ASN A 3 -21.07 30.64 -20.55
C ASN A 3 -20.82 30.11 -19.12
N LYS A 4 -21.81 30.17 -18.21
CA LYS A 4 -21.70 29.67 -16.82
C LYS A 4 -21.12 28.25 -16.73
N LYS A 5 -21.45 27.36 -17.67
CA LYS A 5 -20.91 25.98 -17.71
C LYS A 5 -19.40 25.97 -17.98
N THR A 6 -18.97 26.74 -18.98
CA THR A 6 -17.56 26.89 -19.37
C THR A 6 -16.76 27.62 -18.29
N PHE A 7 -17.33 28.64 -17.65
CA PHE A 7 -16.70 29.34 -16.53
C PHE A 7 -16.46 28.40 -15.34
N LYS A 8 -17.44 27.54 -15.00
CA LYS A 8 -17.28 26.53 -13.95
C LYS A 8 -16.19 25.53 -14.31
N LYS A 9 -16.12 25.09 -15.57
CA LYS A 9 -15.09 24.17 -16.09
C LYS A 9 -13.68 24.75 -15.94
N TYR A 10 -13.42 25.94 -16.49
CA TYR A 10 -12.10 26.59 -16.37
C TYR A 10 -11.71 26.91 -14.93
N LYS A 11 -12.69 27.23 -14.07
CA LYS A 11 -12.44 27.41 -12.64
C LYS A 11 -12.03 26.11 -11.96
N THR A 12 -12.55 24.96 -12.38
CA THR A 12 -12.10 23.65 -11.89
C THR A 12 -10.66 23.41 -12.31
N TYR A 13 -10.36 23.51 -13.62
CA TYR A 13 -8.98 23.35 -14.12
C TYR A 13 -8.00 24.27 -13.41
N LEU A 14 -8.33 25.56 -13.29
CA LEU A 14 -7.53 26.51 -12.53
C LEU A 14 -7.21 26.05 -11.09
N ASN A 15 -8.19 25.48 -10.38
CA ASN A 15 -7.97 25.02 -9.01
C ASN A 15 -7.10 23.76 -8.96
N ASP A 16 -7.26 22.88 -9.95
CA ASP A 16 -6.48 21.64 -10.06
C ASP A 16 -4.99 21.97 -10.31
N GLU A 17 -4.69 22.86 -11.28
CA GLU A 17 -3.29 23.29 -11.54
C GLU A 17 -2.67 23.97 -10.31
N LEU A 18 -3.45 24.81 -9.60
CA LEU A 18 -2.97 25.49 -8.39
C LEU A 18 -2.72 24.51 -7.22
N GLU A 19 -3.47 23.40 -7.15
CA GLU A 19 -3.24 22.33 -6.18
C GLU A 19 -1.97 21.54 -6.56
N ALA A 20 -1.81 21.14 -7.81
CA ALA A 20 -0.62 20.45 -8.32
C ALA A 20 0.65 21.28 -8.06
N ALA A 21 0.64 22.56 -8.45
CA ALA A 21 1.72 23.51 -8.15
C ALA A 21 2.06 23.60 -6.66
N SER A 22 1.05 23.49 -5.78
CA SER A 22 1.24 23.52 -4.33
C SER A 22 1.91 22.25 -3.82
N ILE A 23 1.51 21.08 -4.33
CA ILE A 23 2.10 19.77 -4.01
C ILE A 23 3.58 19.74 -4.43
N TYR A 24 3.88 20.15 -5.66
CA TYR A 24 5.26 20.22 -6.17
C TYR A 24 6.12 21.18 -5.35
N ASN A 25 5.60 22.35 -4.97
CA ASN A 25 6.32 23.28 -4.08
C ASN A 25 6.61 22.70 -2.68
N ILE A 26 5.70 21.89 -2.13
CA ILE A 26 5.93 21.21 -0.84
C ILE A 26 7.06 20.19 -0.99
N LEU A 27 7.07 19.41 -2.08
CA LEU A 27 8.12 18.43 -2.37
C LEU A 27 9.48 19.10 -2.58
N ALA A 28 9.53 20.16 -3.40
CA ALA A 28 10.74 20.95 -3.63
C ALA A 28 11.40 21.41 -2.33
N LYS A 29 10.60 21.90 -1.36
CA LYS A 29 11.09 22.34 -0.04
C LYS A 29 11.46 21.20 0.91
N SER A 30 10.98 19.99 0.64
CA SER A 30 11.19 18.82 1.48
C SER A 30 12.41 17.99 1.05
N TYR A 31 12.88 18.14 -0.19
CA TYR A 31 14.09 17.48 -0.68
C TYR A 31 15.35 18.24 -0.26
N ILE A 32 16.30 17.52 0.36
CA ILE A 32 17.65 18.05 0.66
C ILE A 32 18.52 18.07 -0.61
N ASN A 33 18.33 17.09 -1.50
CA ASN A 33 19.07 17.00 -2.75
C ASN A 33 18.60 18.13 -3.72
N PRO A 34 19.52 19.02 -4.15
CA PRO A 34 19.16 20.18 -4.98
C PRO A 34 18.68 19.79 -6.38
N ASP A 35 19.19 18.69 -6.95
CA ASP A 35 18.79 18.22 -8.29
C ASP A 35 17.34 17.73 -8.27
N LYS A 36 16.97 16.90 -7.29
CA LYS A 36 15.58 16.45 -7.11
C LYS A 36 14.64 17.62 -6.80
N ALA A 37 15.06 18.54 -5.94
CA ALA A 37 14.27 19.73 -5.63
C ALA A 37 14.02 20.59 -6.89
N SER A 38 15.02 20.73 -7.76
CA SER A 38 14.91 21.51 -9.00
C SER A 38 13.88 20.96 -9.98
N ILE A 39 13.68 19.64 -10.02
CA ILE A 39 12.65 19.01 -10.86
C ILE A 39 11.26 19.46 -10.42
N PHE A 40 10.96 19.38 -9.12
CA PHE A 40 9.68 19.81 -8.59
C PHE A 40 9.46 21.33 -8.71
N ILE A 41 10.51 22.14 -8.67
CA ILE A 41 10.39 23.58 -8.95
C ILE A 41 9.94 23.80 -10.40
N LYS A 42 10.56 23.12 -11.37
CA LYS A 42 10.20 23.23 -12.79
C LYS A 42 8.77 22.76 -13.07
N LEU A 43 8.35 21.65 -12.45
CA LEU A 43 6.97 21.16 -12.53
C LEU A 43 5.99 22.18 -11.94
N ALA A 44 6.27 22.71 -10.74
CA ALA A 44 5.43 23.75 -10.13
C ALA A 44 5.32 25.01 -10.99
N GLU A 45 6.40 25.42 -11.66
CA GLU A 45 6.38 26.55 -12.61
C GLU A 45 5.53 26.26 -13.85
N SER A 46 5.51 25.00 -14.31
CA SER A 46 4.67 24.55 -15.42
C SER A 46 3.19 24.67 -15.09
N GLU A 47 2.79 24.09 -13.95
CA GLU A 47 1.42 24.18 -13.42
C GLU A 47 0.94 25.63 -13.24
N ILE A 48 1.83 26.53 -12.81
CA ILE A 48 1.49 27.95 -12.69
C ILE A 48 1.24 28.61 -14.05
N ARG A 49 1.94 28.20 -15.11
CA ARG A 49 1.67 28.68 -16.47
C ARG A 49 0.31 28.18 -16.96
N HIS A 50 -0.03 26.93 -16.68
CA HIS A 50 -1.34 26.35 -17.00
C HIS A 50 -2.45 27.07 -16.23
N ALA A 51 -2.28 27.26 -14.91
CA ALA A 51 -3.18 28.05 -14.07
C ALA A 51 -3.38 29.47 -14.64
N SER A 52 -2.30 30.11 -15.09
CA SER A 52 -2.36 31.46 -15.67
C SER A 52 -3.17 31.51 -16.97
N HIS A 53 -3.11 30.44 -17.78
CA HIS A 53 -3.94 30.30 -18.98
C HIS A 53 -5.44 30.25 -18.61
N TRP A 54 -5.81 29.37 -17.69
CA TRP A 54 -7.20 29.23 -17.25
C TRP A 54 -7.73 30.49 -16.57
N ALA A 55 -6.90 31.16 -15.77
CA ALA A 55 -7.22 32.43 -15.13
C ALA A 55 -7.58 33.52 -16.14
N LYS A 56 -6.80 33.62 -17.23
CA LYS A 56 -7.05 34.58 -18.31
C LYS A 56 -8.41 34.34 -18.98
N LEU A 57 -8.76 33.08 -19.23
CA LEU A 57 -10.05 32.70 -19.84
C LEU A 57 -11.26 33.05 -18.96
N ILE A 58 -11.09 33.14 -17.63
CA ILE A 58 -12.15 33.56 -16.71
C ILE A 58 -12.03 35.02 -16.24
N GLY A 59 -11.13 35.80 -16.83
CA GLY A 59 -10.96 37.23 -16.55
C GLY A 59 -10.25 37.56 -15.22
N LEU A 60 -9.48 36.62 -14.68
CA LEU A 60 -8.63 36.84 -13.51
C LEU A 60 -7.23 37.27 -13.95
N GLU A 61 -6.66 38.26 -13.26
CA GLU A 61 -5.26 38.65 -13.44
C GLU A 61 -4.34 37.61 -12.81
N SER A 62 -3.30 37.20 -13.55
CA SER A 62 -2.31 36.22 -13.11
C SER A 62 -1.59 36.61 -11.81
N SER A 63 -1.51 37.91 -11.49
CA SER A 63 -0.94 38.44 -10.25
C SER A 63 -1.75 38.13 -8.99
N LYS A 64 -2.99 37.64 -9.12
CA LYS A 64 -3.89 37.29 -8.00
C LYS A 64 -3.97 35.79 -7.75
N LEU A 65 -3.18 34.98 -8.44
CA LEU A 65 -3.15 33.53 -8.26
C LEU A 65 -2.47 33.18 -6.94
N ASN A 66 -3.27 32.67 -6.00
CA ASN A 66 -2.78 32.18 -4.72
C ASN A 66 -2.72 30.66 -4.73
N TYR A 67 -1.57 30.11 -4.33
CA TYR A 67 -1.44 28.69 -4.00
C TYR A 67 -2.51 28.29 -2.99
N ASN A 68 -3.30 27.26 -3.30
CA ASN A 68 -4.23 26.71 -2.32
C ASN A 68 -3.45 25.83 -1.33
N LYS A 69 -2.88 26.46 -0.30
CA LYS A 69 -1.95 25.81 0.64
C LYS A 69 -2.60 24.80 1.59
N ASN A 70 -3.94 24.69 1.62
CA ASN A 70 -4.70 24.01 2.67
C ASN A 70 -5.79 23.06 2.13
N THR A 71 -5.53 22.36 1.03
CA THR A 71 -6.37 21.24 0.60
C THR A 71 -6.07 19.97 1.41
N ILE A 72 -7.00 19.00 1.42
CA ILE A 72 -6.80 17.71 2.10
C ILE A 72 -5.53 17.01 1.56
N ARG A 73 -5.31 17.06 0.24
CA ARG A 73 -4.12 16.48 -0.42
C ARG A 73 -2.82 17.17 -0.01
N THR A 74 -2.79 18.50 0.02
CA THR A 74 -1.57 19.23 0.45
C THR A 74 -1.27 19.03 1.93
N ILE A 75 -2.28 18.85 2.79
CA ILE A 75 -2.10 18.48 4.21
C ILE A 75 -1.51 17.06 4.31
N TYR A 76 -2.06 16.10 3.56
CA TYR A 76 -1.55 14.73 3.51
C TYR A 76 -0.06 14.70 3.08
N VAL A 77 0.29 15.39 1.98
CA VAL A 77 1.66 15.47 1.48
C VAL A 77 2.61 16.06 2.53
N LYS A 78 2.24 17.17 3.18
CA LYS A 78 3.04 17.77 4.27
C LYS A 78 3.28 16.80 5.42
N LEU A 79 2.24 16.07 5.83
CA LEU A 79 2.31 15.14 6.94
C LEU A 79 3.23 13.97 6.62
N VAL A 80 3.08 13.34 5.44
CA VAL A 80 3.91 12.22 5.02
C VAL A 80 5.36 12.66 4.81
N CYS A 81 5.61 13.81 4.18
CA CYS A 81 6.97 14.32 4.00
C CYS A 81 7.68 14.55 5.34
N ARG A 82 6.97 15.06 6.35
CA ARG A 82 7.52 15.30 7.69
C ARG A 82 7.80 14.01 8.47
N LEU A 83 6.94 13.01 8.37
CA LEU A 83 7.03 11.78 9.17
C LEU A 83 7.91 10.71 8.51
N PHE A 84 7.86 10.61 7.18
CA PHE A 84 8.43 9.49 6.42
C PHE A 84 9.38 9.90 5.29
N GLY A 85 9.53 11.21 5.06
CA GLY A 85 10.34 11.76 3.97
C GLY A 85 9.58 11.89 2.63
N PRO A 86 10.08 12.74 1.72
CA PRO A 86 9.37 13.08 0.48
C PRO A 86 9.30 11.93 -0.53
N ASP A 87 10.26 10.99 -0.50
CA ASP A 87 10.29 9.82 -1.41
C ASP A 87 9.06 8.91 -1.26
N LYS A 88 8.40 8.91 -0.09
CA LYS A 88 7.19 8.10 0.15
C LYS A 88 5.92 8.65 -0.52
N ILE A 89 5.95 9.90 -0.98
CA ILE A 89 4.84 10.51 -1.72
C ILE A 89 4.87 10.14 -3.20
N LEU A 90 6.04 9.83 -3.77
CA LEU A 90 6.21 9.69 -5.21
C LEU A 90 5.34 8.61 -5.87
N PRO A 91 5.15 7.41 -5.30
CA PRO A 91 4.25 6.41 -5.90
C PRO A 91 2.78 6.86 -5.94
N TRP A 92 2.33 7.55 -4.89
CA TRP A 92 0.98 8.10 -4.83
C TRP A 92 0.80 9.27 -5.81
N LEU A 93 1.81 10.14 -5.90
CA LEU A 93 1.81 11.26 -6.83
C LEU A 93 1.82 10.77 -8.28
N ALA A 94 2.68 9.80 -8.62
CA ALA A 94 2.74 9.20 -9.97
C ALA A 94 1.36 8.71 -10.42
N ARG A 95 0.65 8.01 -9.54
CA ARG A 95 -0.71 7.52 -9.83
C ARG A 95 -1.72 8.65 -10.07
N ILE A 96 -1.60 9.77 -9.36
CA ILE A 96 -2.48 10.93 -9.54
C ILE A 96 -2.19 11.63 -10.86
N GLU A 97 -0.91 11.88 -11.16
CA GLU A 97 -0.49 12.52 -12.40
C GLU A 97 -0.91 11.68 -13.61
N SER A 98 -0.63 10.36 -13.59
CA SER A 98 -1.07 9.45 -14.66
C SER A 98 -2.59 9.42 -14.85
N ALA A 99 -3.37 9.52 -13.77
CA ALA A 99 -4.83 9.60 -13.87
C ALA A 99 -5.33 10.96 -14.40
N GLY A 100 -4.52 12.02 -14.29
CA GLY A 100 -4.82 13.39 -14.72
C GLY A 100 -4.51 13.66 -16.19
N VAL A 101 -3.56 12.93 -16.80
CA VAL A 101 -3.10 13.11 -18.19
C VAL A 101 -4.26 13.21 -19.20
N ARG A 102 -5.31 12.42 -19.01
CA ARG A 102 -6.41 12.26 -19.97
C ARG A 102 -7.55 13.25 -19.78
N VAL A 103 -7.48 14.11 -18.76
CA VAL A 103 -8.52 15.11 -18.44
C VAL A 103 -8.63 16.18 -19.55
N TYR A 104 -7.55 16.40 -20.30
CA TYR A 104 -7.47 17.42 -21.35
C TYR A 104 -7.59 16.86 -22.78
N ASP A 105 -7.46 15.55 -22.98
CA ASP A 105 -7.43 14.93 -24.31
C ASP A 105 -8.73 15.10 -25.10
N ASN A 106 -9.86 15.10 -24.40
CA ASN A 106 -11.18 15.27 -24.98
C ASN A 106 -11.64 16.73 -25.08
N ASP A 107 -10.80 17.69 -24.68
CA ASP A 107 -11.09 19.12 -24.75
C ASP A 107 -10.23 19.80 -25.85
N PRO A 108 -10.81 20.19 -26.99
CA PRO A 108 -10.08 20.88 -28.06
C PRO A 108 -9.36 22.14 -27.59
N GLU A 109 -9.87 22.81 -26.55
CA GLU A 109 -9.27 24.01 -25.97
C GLU A 109 -8.12 23.70 -25.00
N ALA A 110 -8.00 22.47 -24.51
CA ALA A 110 -6.95 22.04 -23.59
C ALA A 110 -5.92 21.08 -24.22
N LYS A 111 -6.12 20.68 -25.48
CA LYS A 111 -5.23 19.76 -26.22
C LYS A 111 -3.77 20.21 -26.28
N PHE A 112 -3.50 21.52 -26.14
CA PHE A 112 -2.14 22.04 -26.11
C PHE A 112 -1.37 21.68 -24.82
N LEU A 113 -2.09 21.31 -23.75
CA LEU A 113 -1.52 20.94 -22.45
C LEU A 113 -1.24 19.43 -22.35
N SER A 114 -1.90 18.60 -23.15
CA SER A 114 -1.82 17.14 -23.00
C SER A 114 -0.40 16.59 -23.16
N SER A 115 0.42 17.18 -24.03
CA SER A 115 1.82 16.78 -24.19
C SER A 115 2.69 17.16 -22.97
N GLU A 116 2.43 18.31 -22.33
CA GLU A 116 3.13 18.72 -21.11
C GLU A 116 2.70 17.87 -19.91
N GLU A 117 1.41 17.59 -19.75
CA GLU A 117 0.87 16.72 -18.69
C GLU A 117 1.41 15.29 -18.78
N ARG A 118 1.50 14.73 -19.99
CA ARG A 118 2.16 13.43 -20.23
C ARG A 118 3.61 13.45 -19.77
N ASN A 119 4.33 14.55 -20.02
CA ASN A 119 5.72 14.68 -19.58
C ASN A 119 5.84 14.82 -18.05
N HIS A 120 4.90 15.49 -17.39
CA HIS A 120 4.85 15.56 -15.92
C HIS A 120 4.68 14.16 -15.33
N ALA A 121 3.68 13.41 -15.80
CA ALA A 121 3.40 12.05 -15.34
C ALA A 121 4.60 11.11 -15.56
N LYS A 122 5.22 11.13 -16.74
CA LYS A 122 6.44 10.36 -17.05
C LYS A 122 7.60 10.70 -16.11
N THR A 123 7.82 11.99 -15.85
CA THR A 123 8.88 12.46 -14.96
C THR A 123 8.68 11.95 -13.54
N ILE A 124 7.47 12.08 -13.00
CA ILE A 124 7.15 11.62 -11.64
C ILE A 124 7.22 10.09 -11.53
N LEU A 125 6.76 9.37 -12.55
CA LEU A 125 6.83 7.90 -12.61
C LEU A 125 8.29 7.42 -12.60
N GLN A 126 9.17 8.04 -13.39
CA GLN A 126 10.60 7.72 -13.41
C GLN A 126 11.28 7.99 -12.05
N MET A 127 10.88 9.07 -11.38
CA MET A 127 11.36 9.36 -10.03
C MET A 127 10.89 8.31 -9.01
N ALA A 128 9.63 7.85 -9.12
CA ALA A 128 9.06 6.83 -8.26
C ALA A 128 9.73 5.45 -8.47
N SER A 129 9.99 5.07 -9.73
CA SER A 129 10.64 3.79 -10.07
C SER A 129 12.11 3.75 -9.64
N THR A 130 12.81 4.88 -9.62
CA THR A 130 14.18 4.96 -9.12
C THR A 130 14.28 4.68 -7.61
N ILE A 131 13.21 4.93 -6.85
CA ILE A 131 13.14 4.72 -5.39
C ILE A 131 12.71 3.29 -5.05
N SER A 132 11.96 2.66 -5.94
CA SER A 132 11.59 1.25 -5.87
C SER A 132 12.28 0.47 -6.99
N PRO A 133 13.56 0.08 -6.82
CA PRO A 133 14.15 -0.92 -7.71
C PRO A 133 13.38 -2.22 -7.51
N LYS A 134 12.37 -2.49 -8.35
CA LYS A 134 11.84 -3.83 -8.51
C LYS A 134 12.97 -4.64 -9.11
N SER A 135 13.54 -5.53 -8.30
CA SER A 135 14.42 -6.60 -8.75
C SER A 135 13.77 -7.28 -9.95
N HIS A 136 14.41 -7.16 -11.12
CA HIS A 136 14.17 -8.09 -12.21
C HIS A 136 14.51 -9.48 -11.70
N GLN A 137 13.50 -10.26 -11.33
CA GLN A 137 13.62 -11.69 -11.15
C GLN A 137 13.05 -12.36 -12.40
N SER A 138 13.96 -13.03 -13.09
CA SER A 138 13.77 -13.86 -14.27
C SER A 138 12.65 -14.90 -14.11
N ASN A 139 11.98 -15.17 -15.23
CA ASN A 139 10.84 -16.06 -15.49
C ASN A 139 11.01 -17.56 -15.14
N GLU A 140 11.55 -17.92 -13.98
CA GLU A 140 11.65 -19.33 -13.55
C GLU A 140 11.03 -19.63 -12.17
N SER A 141 10.20 -18.73 -11.62
CA SER A 141 9.79 -18.82 -10.21
C SER A 141 8.32 -18.62 -9.87
N THR A 142 7.39 -18.66 -10.83
CA THR A 142 5.94 -18.46 -10.56
C THR A 142 5.37 -19.47 -9.55
N ILE A 143 5.89 -20.69 -9.50
CA ILE A 143 5.49 -21.70 -8.48
C ILE A 143 6.13 -21.41 -7.11
N LYS A 144 7.30 -20.75 -7.06
CA LYS A 144 8.00 -20.39 -5.82
C LYS A 144 7.47 -19.09 -5.21
N SER A 145 7.02 -18.12 -6.00
CA SER A 145 6.50 -16.82 -5.51
C SER A 145 5.17 -16.97 -4.76
N VAL A 146 4.20 -17.69 -5.32
CA VAL A 146 2.88 -17.94 -4.71
C VAL A 146 3.02 -18.81 -3.45
N ALA A 147 3.87 -19.82 -3.48
CA ALA A 147 4.17 -20.66 -2.32
C ALA A 147 4.86 -19.88 -1.19
N GLN A 148 5.78 -18.95 -1.51
CA GLN A 148 6.43 -18.10 -0.52
C GLN A 148 5.51 -17.02 0.05
N GLY A 149 4.61 -16.45 -0.76
CA GLY A 149 3.60 -15.49 -0.32
C GLY A 149 2.62 -16.08 0.71
N ASN A 150 2.09 -17.26 0.43
CA ASN A 150 1.14 -17.95 1.30
C ASN A 150 1.77 -18.40 2.63
N VAL A 151 3.01 -18.91 2.58
CA VAL A 151 3.75 -19.30 3.79
C VAL A 151 4.06 -18.09 4.67
N ARG A 152 4.44 -16.95 4.08
CA ARG A 152 4.67 -15.71 4.83
C ARG A 152 3.40 -15.20 5.50
N ALA A 153 2.28 -15.18 4.78
CA ALA A 153 0.98 -14.74 5.32
C ALA A 153 0.52 -15.64 6.48
N ALA A 154 0.64 -16.96 6.34
CA ALA A 154 0.29 -17.90 7.40
C ALA A 154 1.13 -17.72 8.67
N ILE A 155 2.46 -17.56 8.53
CA ILE A 155 3.36 -17.31 9.67
C ILE A 155 3.02 -15.99 10.35
N LEU A 156 2.70 -14.94 9.58
CA LEU A 156 2.26 -13.66 10.13
C LEU A 156 0.97 -13.81 10.94
N GLY A 157 -0.02 -14.54 10.42
CA GLY A 157 -1.27 -14.82 11.14
C GLY A 157 -1.07 -15.60 12.43
N ILE A 158 -0.28 -16.68 12.41
CA ILE A 158 0.04 -17.45 13.63
C ILE A 158 0.73 -16.55 14.66
N ASN A 159 1.68 -15.73 14.23
CA ASN A 159 2.39 -14.84 15.14
C ASN A 159 1.47 -13.76 15.74
N ASP A 160 0.63 -13.14 14.92
CA ASP A 160 -0.29 -12.10 15.37
C ASP A 160 -1.32 -12.65 16.36
N GLY A 161 -1.90 -13.82 16.07
CA GLY A 161 -2.80 -14.53 16.99
C GLY A 161 -2.13 -14.89 18.31
N LEU A 162 -0.90 -15.40 18.27
CA LEU A 162 -0.15 -15.75 19.47
C LEU A 162 0.14 -14.51 20.34
N ILE A 163 0.74 -13.47 19.76
CA ILE A 163 1.15 -12.28 20.51
C ILE A 163 -0.09 -11.55 21.05
N SER A 164 -1.08 -11.26 20.20
CA SER A 164 -2.24 -10.47 20.59
C SER A 164 -3.05 -11.16 21.71
N ASN A 165 -3.32 -12.45 21.56
CA ASN A 165 -4.12 -13.17 22.56
C ASN A 165 -3.33 -13.46 23.84
N PHE A 166 -2.02 -13.70 23.75
CA PHE A 166 -1.15 -13.81 24.92
C PHE A 166 -1.15 -12.48 25.71
N CYS A 167 -0.98 -11.36 25.03
CA CYS A 167 -1.02 -10.03 25.63
C CYS A 167 -2.37 -9.74 26.32
N LEU A 168 -3.48 -10.12 25.68
CA LEU A 168 -4.82 -9.97 26.23
C LEU A 168 -4.98 -10.79 27.52
N ILE A 169 -4.63 -12.08 27.48
CA ILE A 169 -4.70 -12.97 28.64
C ILE A 169 -3.83 -12.46 29.78
N MET A 170 -2.62 -11.97 29.48
CA MET A 170 -1.74 -11.39 30.49
C MET A 170 -2.31 -10.12 31.11
N GLY A 171 -2.95 -9.25 30.33
CA GLY A 171 -3.65 -8.08 30.86
C GLY A 171 -4.81 -8.45 31.80
N PHE A 172 -5.64 -9.40 31.40
CA PHE A 172 -6.72 -9.89 32.26
C PHE A 172 -6.18 -10.60 33.50
N ALA A 173 -5.11 -11.38 33.39
CA ALA A 173 -4.45 -12.00 34.53
C ALA A 173 -3.92 -10.94 35.51
N GLY A 174 -3.31 -9.86 35.01
CA GLY A 174 -2.84 -8.73 35.81
C GLY A 174 -3.97 -8.08 36.61
N GLY A 175 -5.13 -7.84 36.00
CA GLY A 175 -6.30 -7.26 36.66
C GLY A 175 -7.07 -8.24 37.57
N ALA A 176 -7.13 -9.52 37.20
CA ALA A 176 -7.82 -10.55 37.96
C ALA A 176 -7.16 -10.85 39.32
N THR A 177 -5.85 -10.57 39.47
CA THR A 177 -5.20 -10.61 40.79
C THR A 177 -5.83 -9.65 41.81
N ALA A 178 -6.48 -8.57 41.34
CA ALA A 178 -7.20 -7.62 42.20
C ALA A 178 -8.65 -8.04 42.47
N THR A 179 -9.33 -8.72 41.53
CA THR A 179 -10.78 -8.96 41.58
C THR A 179 -11.21 -10.42 41.84
N GLY A 180 -10.29 -11.39 41.78
CA GLY A 180 -10.51 -12.77 42.26
C GLY A 180 -11.28 -13.72 41.33
N ASN A 181 -11.53 -13.37 40.06
CA ASN A 181 -12.38 -14.16 39.16
C ASN A 181 -11.62 -14.69 37.91
N PRO A 182 -11.04 -15.91 37.96
CA PRO A 182 -10.24 -16.47 36.87
C PRO A 182 -11.06 -16.83 35.61
N GLU A 183 -12.38 -16.99 35.72
CA GLU A 183 -13.27 -17.30 34.59
C GLU A 183 -13.25 -16.21 33.51
N TYR A 184 -13.04 -14.95 33.89
CA TYR A 184 -12.93 -13.84 32.95
C TYR A 184 -11.69 -13.92 32.05
N ILE A 185 -10.62 -14.61 32.47
CA ILE A 185 -9.41 -14.78 31.66
C ILE A 185 -9.70 -15.69 30.47
N LEU A 186 -10.39 -16.82 30.71
CA LEU A 186 -10.80 -17.73 29.64
C LEU A 186 -11.80 -17.07 28.70
N LEU A 187 -12.81 -16.38 29.24
CA LEU A 187 -13.78 -15.65 28.43
C LEU A 187 -13.08 -14.61 27.54
N ALA A 188 -12.15 -13.84 28.10
CA ALA A 188 -11.36 -12.86 27.35
C ALA A 188 -10.48 -13.53 26.28
N GLY A 189 -9.82 -14.65 26.59
CA GLY A 189 -8.98 -15.37 25.64
C GLY A 189 -9.77 -15.93 24.44
N PHE A 190 -10.96 -16.51 24.68
CA PHE A 190 -11.83 -16.98 23.60
C PHE A 190 -12.47 -15.84 22.82
N ALA A 191 -12.90 -14.78 23.49
CA ALA A 191 -13.43 -13.59 22.84
C ALA A 191 -12.37 -12.91 21.96
N GLY A 192 -11.14 -12.79 22.46
CA GLY A 192 -9.99 -12.27 21.72
C GLY A 192 -9.62 -13.12 20.52
N LEU A 193 -9.62 -14.46 20.68
CA LEU A 193 -9.39 -15.39 19.58
C LEU A 193 -10.45 -15.23 18.47
N LEU A 194 -11.73 -15.23 18.83
CA LEU A 194 -12.82 -15.12 17.84
C LEU A 194 -12.83 -13.75 17.18
N ALA A 195 -12.77 -12.67 17.98
CA ALA A 195 -12.78 -11.31 17.44
C ALA A 195 -11.56 -11.04 16.57
N GLY A 196 -10.37 -11.45 17.02
CA GLY A 196 -9.12 -11.27 16.29
C GLY A 196 -9.07 -12.08 15.00
N SER A 197 -9.43 -13.37 15.04
CA SER A 197 -9.41 -14.21 13.84
C SER A 197 -10.39 -13.74 12.78
N LEU A 198 -11.63 -13.37 13.17
CA LEU A 198 -12.63 -12.85 12.24
C LEU A 198 -12.24 -11.47 11.70
N SER A 199 -11.69 -10.59 12.54
CA SER A 199 -11.21 -9.26 12.08
C SER A 199 -10.06 -9.40 11.09
N MET A 200 -9.09 -10.29 11.36
CA MET A 200 -7.98 -10.54 10.46
C MET A 200 -8.47 -11.15 9.14
N GLY A 201 -9.37 -12.14 9.21
CA GLY A 201 -9.98 -12.75 8.03
C GLY A 201 -10.74 -11.77 7.16
N ALA A 202 -11.54 -10.90 7.77
CA ALA A 202 -12.28 -9.85 7.07
C ALA A 202 -11.31 -8.83 6.44
N GLY A 203 -10.29 -8.40 7.19
CA GLY A 203 -9.24 -7.49 6.69
C GLY A 203 -8.50 -8.07 5.48
N GLU A 204 -8.14 -9.35 5.54
CA GLU A 204 -7.45 -10.03 4.43
C GLU A 204 -8.36 -10.16 3.21
N TYR A 205 -9.63 -10.54 3.39
CA TYR A 205 -10.61 -10.61 2.30
C TYR A 205 -10.74 -9.26 1.59
N VAL A 206 -10.96 -8.18 2.35
CA VAL A 206 -11.14 -6.83 1.80
C VAL A 206 -9.87 -6.36 1.11
N SER A 207 -8.70 -6.64 1.68
CA SER A 207 -7.40 -6.29 1.09
C SER A 207 -7.17 -6.96 -0.26
N VAL A 208 -7.37 -8.28 -0.34
CA VAL A 208 -7.17 -9.04 -1.58
C VAL A 208 -8.27 -8.72 -2.59
N LYS A 209 -9.52 -8.59 -2.16
CA LYS A 209 -10.63 -8.21 -3.06
C LYS A 209 -10.42 -6.82 -3.66
N ALA A 210 -9.94 -5.84 -2.89
CA ALA A 210 -9.62 -4.52 -3.41
C ALA A 210 -8.49 -4.55 -4.46
N GLN A 211 -7.52 -5.46 -4.33
CA GLN A 211 -6.49 -5.66 -5.35
C GLN A 211 -7.06 -6.28 -6.61
N VAL A 212 -7.95 -7.29 -6.48
CA VAL A 212 -8.66 -7.90 -7.60
C VAL A 212 -9.55 -6.87 -8.31
N ASP A 213 -10.33 -6.08 -7.58
CA ASP A 213 -11.21 -5.06 -8.16
C ASP A 213 -10.41 -3.98 -8.89
N LEU A 214 -9.27 -3.55 -8.32
CA LEU A 214 -8.36 -2.62 -8.99
C LEU A 214 -7.79 -3.23 -10.27
N TYR A 215 -7.43 -4.51 -10.24
CA TYR A 215 -6.89 -5.21 -11.38
C TYR A 215 -7.92 -5.36 -12.51
N GLU A 216 -9.13 -5.84 -12.19
CA GLU A 216 -10.24 -5.95 -13.14
C GLU A 216 -10.57 -4.59 -13.77
N TYR A 217 -10.57 -3.52 -12.96
CA TYR A 217 -10.76 -2.16 -13.46
C TYR A 217 -9.66 -1.75 -14.44
N GLN A 218 -8.39 -1.97 -14.11
CA GLN A 218 -7.29 -1.60 -15.00
C GLN A 218 -7.29 -2.41 -16.30
N ILE A 219 -7.59 -3.71 -16.27
CA ILE A 219 -7.78 -4.51 -17.50
C ILE A 219 -8.90 -3.92 -18.35
N SER A 220 -10.04 -3.57 -17.74
CA SER A 220 -11.18 -3.05 -18.50
C SER A 220 -10.84 -1.72 -19.19
N LYS A 221 -10.02 -0.90 -18.52
CA LYS A 221 -9.48 0.36 -19.03
C LYS A 221 -8.53 0.13 -20.20
N GLU A 222 -7.55 -0.73 -20.00
CA GLU A 222 -6.56 -1.10 -21.03
C GLU A 222 -7.23 -1.67 -22.29
N THR A 223 -8.25 -2.50 -22.08
CA THR A 223 -9.05 -3.06 -23.18
C THR A 223 -9.80 -1.97 -23.95
N GLU A 224 -10.33 -0.96 -23.26
CA GLU A 224 -10.98 0.19 -23.89
C GLU A 224 -9.96 1.05 -24.64
N GLU A 225 -8.76 1.22 -24.08
CA GLU A 225 -7.66 1.99 -24.66
C GLU A 225 -7.13 1.35 -25.96
N LEU A 226 -6.89 0.04 -25.96
CA LEU A 226 -6.52 -0.72 -27.17
C LEU A 226 -7.54 -0.60 -28.32
N ILE A 227 -8.83 -0.40 -28.00
CA ILE A 227 -9.89 -0.25 -29.01
C ILE A 227 -9.98 1.20 -29.52
N LEU A 228 -9.89 2.18 -28.62
CA LEU A 228 -10.13 3.59 -28.93
C LEU A 228 -8.87 4.32 -29.44
N TRP A 229 -7.68 3.93 -28.97
CA TRP A 229 -6.39 4.57 -29.28
C TRP A 229 -5.28 3.56 -29.61
N PRO A 230 -5.49 2.62 -30.57
CA PRO A 230 -4.51 1.57 -30.88
C PRO A 230 -3.12 2.08 -31.31
N GLU A 231 -3.08 3.26 -31.94
CA GLU A 231 -1.84 3.91 -32.35
C GLU A 231 -1.04 4.45 -31.15
N GLU A 232 -1.72 4.92 -30.10
CA GLU A 232 -1.07 5.38 -28.87
C GLU A 232 -0.50 4.16 -28.11
N GLU A 233 -1.30 3.10 -27.92
CA GLU A 233 -0.87 1.88 -27.22
C GLU A 233 0.31 1.17 -27.89
N LEU A 234 0.37 1.21 -29.22
CA LEU A 234 1.52 0.69 -29.97
C LEU A 234 2.80 1.47 -29.68
N GLU A 235 2.72 2.79 -29.62
CA GLU A 235 3.87 3.62 -29.26
C GLU A 235 4.26 3.39 -27.79
N GLU A 236 3.30 3.18 -26.88
CA GLU A 236 3.59 2.85 -25.48
C GLU A 236 4.35 1.54 -25.35
N LEU A 237 3.86 0.46 -25.97
CA LEU A 237 4.51 -0.85 -25.92
C LEU A 237 5.89 -0.84 -26.58
N LYS A 238 6.04 -0.12 -27.71
CA LYS A 238 7.33 0.11 -28.35
C LYS A 238 8.30 0.79 -27.40
N LEU A 239 7.89 1.87 -26.73
CA LEU A 239 8.74 2.58 -25.76
C LEU A 239 9.16 1.69 -24.59
N ILE A 240 8.25 0.82 -24.10
CA ILE A 240 8.57 -0.16 -23.06
C ILE A 240 9.67 -1.12 -23.53
N TYR A 241 9.55 -1.67 -24.74
CA TYR A 241 10.55 -2.59 -25.28
C TYR A 241 11.89 -1.91 -25.59
N MET A 242 11.88 -0.67 -26.07
CA MET A 242 13.09 0.13 -26.23
C MET A 242 13.79 0.35 -24.89
N ALA A 243 13.04 0.64 -23.82
CA ALA A 243 13.58 0.76 -22.47
C ALA A 243 14.19 -0.55 -21.95
N LYS A 244 13.73 -1.70 -22.45
CA LYS A 244 14.33 -3.03 -22.19
C LYS A 244 15.56 -3.35 -23.05
N GLY A 245 15.92 -2.47 -23.99
CA GLY A 245 17.13 -2.58 -24.81
C GLY A 245 16.91 -3.05 -26.25
N LEU A 246 15.68 -3.13 -26.74
CA LEU A 246 15.41 -3.38 -28.16
C LEU A 246 15.75 -2.13 -28.99
N SER A 247 16.23 -2.33 -30.22
CA SER A 247 16.32 -1.24 -31.20
C SER A 247 14.93 -0.75 -31.58
N GLU A 248 14.80 0.50 -32.03
CA GLU A 248 13.51 1.08 -32.39
C GLU A 248 12.75 0.26 -33.45
N ASP A 249 13.45 -0.18 -34.51
CA ASP A 249 12.87 -1.01 -35.57
C ASP A 249 12.32 -2.34 -35.01
N LEU A 250 13.11 -3.01 -34.17
CA LEU A 250 12.73 -4.29 -33.58
C LEU A 250 11.61 -4.14 -32.54
N ALA A 251 11.64 -3.07 -31.74
CA ALA A 251 10.59 -2.76 -30.78
C ALA A 251 9.25 -2.47 -31.48
N THR A 252 9.30 -1.75 -32.60
CA THR A 252 8.12 -1.46 -33.44
C THR A 252 7.52 -2.73 -34.03
N GLU A 253 8.35 -3.58 -34.65
CA GLU A 253 7.91 -4.86 -35.22
C GLU A 253 7.32 -5.80 -34.14
N THR A 254 7.96 -5.84 -32.96
CA THR A 254 7.51 -6.64 -31.82
C THR A 254 6.17 -6.13 -31.27
N ALA A 255 6.04 -4.82 -31.02
CA ALA A 255 4.82 -4.21 -30.51
C ALA A 255 3.65 -4.41 -31.47
N GLN A 256 3.86 -4.20 -32.78
CA GLN A 256 2.85 -4.44 -33.81
C GLN A 256 2.38 -5.90 -33.82
N SER A 257 3.32 -6.85 -33.82
CA SER A 257 3.01 -8.28 -33.84
C SER A 257 2.20 -8.72 -32.62
N ILE A 258 2.39 -8.07 -31.47
CA ILE A 258 1.65 -8.35 -30.23
C ILE A 258 0.26 -7.72 -30.29
N ILE A 259 0.14 -6.45 -30.71
CA ILE A 259 -1.12 -5.71 -30.78
C ILE A 259 -2.09 -6.30 -31.81
N ASP A 260 -1.57 -6.89 -32.90
CA ASP A 260 -2.38 -7.55 -33.92
C ASP A 260 -3.21 -8.72 -33.36
N ASN A 261 -2.84 -9.28 -32.21
CA ASN A 261 -3.64 -10.25 -31.47
C ASN A 261 -4.21 -9.60 -30.19
N PRO A 262 -5.53 -9.33 -30.13
CA PRO A 262 -6.14 -8.67 -28.97
C PRO A 262 -5.90 -9.37 -27.63
N GLU A 263 -5.84 -10.71 -27.61
CA GLU A 263 -5.61 -11.46 -26.38
C GLU A 263 -4.16 -11.28 -25.89
N SER A 264 -3.19 -11.39 -26.81
CA SER A 264 -1.77 -11.14 -26.52
C SER A 264 -1.51 -9.68 -26.18
N ALA A 265 -2.20 -8.73 -26.81
CA ALA A 265 -2.10 -7.31 -26.57
C ALA A 265 -2.48 -6.99 -25.12
N ILE A 266 -3.67 -7.42 -24.68
CA ILE A 266 -4.15 -7.18 -23.32
C ILE A 266 -3.22 -7.84 -22.30
N ASP A 267 -2.87 -9.11 -22.47
CA ASP A 267 -1.96 -9.80 -21.51
C ASP A 267 -0.60 -9.10 -21.44
N THR A 268 -0.05 -8.67 -22.58
CA THR A 268 1.23 -7.97 -22.63
C THR A 268 1.14 -6.60 -21.96
N MET A 269 0.17 -5.76 -22.31
CA MET A 269 0.01 -4.42 -21.73
C MET A 269 -0.19 -4.49 -20.21
N VAL A 270 -1.02 -5.44 -19.74
CA VAL A 270 -1.24 -5.66 -18.31
C VAL A 270 0.05 -6.03 -17.57
N ARG A 271 0.91 -6.85 -18.18
CA ARG A 271 2.17 -7.28 -17.57
C ARG A 271 3.27 -6.24 -17.70
N GLU A 272 3.36 -5.58 -18.84
CA GLU A 272 4.50 -4.75 -19.23
C GLU A 272 4.31 -3.28 -18.86
N GLU A 273 3.11 -2.74 -19.07
CA GLU A 273 2.78 -1.35 -18.76
C GLU A 273 2.28 -1.23 -17.32
N LEU A 274 1.25 -2.00 -16.95
CA LEU A 274 0.66 -1.93 -15.61
C LEU A 274 1.54 -2.62 -14.55
N GLY A 275 2.45 -3.50 -14.98
CA GLY A 275 3.30 -4.28 -14.09
C GLY A 275 2.49 -5.23 -13.20
N LEU A 276 1.31 -5.64 -13.66
CA LEU A 276 0.39 -6.51 -12.96
C LEU A 276 0.50 -7.93 -13.51
N ASN A 277 0.54 -8.92 -12.63
CA ASN A 277 0.58 -10.31 -13.03
C ASN A 277 -0.72 -10.99 -12.61
N PRO A 278 -1.57 -11.45 -13.55
CA PRO A 278 -2.82 -12.13 -13.24
C PRO A 278 -2.63 -13.33 -12.32
N ASP A 279 -1.52 -14.04 -12.48
CA ASP A 279 -1.22 -15.27 -11.76
C ASP A 279 -0.82 -15.01 -10.29
N ASP A 280 -0.49 -13.76 -9.94
CA ASP A 280 -0.15 -13.36 -8.57
C ASP A 280 -1.41 -13.00 -7.75
N LEU A 281 -2.58 -12.88 -8.39
CA LEU A 281 -3.84 -12.60 -7.69
C LEU A 281 -4.35 -13.86 -6.98
N GLY A 282 -4.11 -13.92 -5.68
CA GLY A 282 -4.70 -14.96 -4.83
C GLY A 282 -6.22 -14.85 -4.73
N SER A 283 -6.87 -15.94 -4.33
CA SER A 283 -8.32 -15.94 -4.02
C SER A 283 -8.59 -15.18 -2.70
N PRO A 284 -9.45 -14.13 -2.71
CA PRO A 284 -9.82 -13.42 -1.48
C PRO A 284 -10.39 -14.33 -0.39
N ILE A 285 -11.19 -15.33 -0.79
CA ILE A 285 -11.81 -16.29 0.14
C ILE A 285 -10.72 -17.18 0.76
N THR A 286 -9.82 -17.71 -0.07
CA THR A 286 -8.74 -18.58 0.41
C THR A 286 -7.80 -17.83 1.35
N ALA A 287 -7.45 -16.57 1.03
CA ALA A 287 -6.62 -15.72 1.87
C ALA A 287 -7.30 -15.43 3.23
N SER A 288 -8.59 -15.13 3.21
CA SER A 288 -9.41 -14.91 4.41
C SER A 288 -9.44 -16.13 5.33
N ILE A 289 -9.80 -17.31 4.80
CA ILE A 289 -9.88 -18.55 5.56
C ILE A 289 -8.50 -18.94 6.13
N THR A 290 -7.46 -18.83 5.32
CA THR A 290 -6.08 -19.13 5.75
C THR A 290 -5.66 -18.22 6.90
N SER A 291 -6.03 -16.94 6.85
CA SER A 291 -5.75 -15.97 7.93
C SER A 291 -6.51 -16.28 9.21
N ILE A 292 -7.81 -16.61 9.11
CA ILE A 292 -8.64 -17.02 10.26
C ILE A 292 -8.02 -18.23 10.96
N LEU A 293 -7.66 -19.27 10.18
CA LEU A 293 -7.10 -20.51 10.73
C LEU A 293 -5.71 -20.27 11.33
N SER A 294 -4.85 -19.53 10.63
CA SER A 294 -3.50 -19.19 11.10
C SER A 294 -3.56 -18.39 12.41
N PHE A 295 -4.39 -17.36 12.47
CA PHE A 295 -4.60 -16.58 13.70
C PHE A 295 -5.11 -17.46 14.84
N THR A 296 -6.13 -18.29 14.57
CA THR A 296 -6.70 -19.20 15.57
C THR A 296 -5.65 -20.15 16.13
N MET A 297 -4.79 -20.72 15.28
CA MET A 297 -3.69 -21.60 15.69
C MET A 297 -2.70 -20.91 16.62
N GLY A 298 -2.40 -19.63 16.40
CA GLY A 298 -1.57 -18.84 17.31
C GLY A 298 -2.30 -18.51 18.61
N ALA A 299 -3.53 -18.01 18.50
CA ALA A 299 -4.31 -17.48 19.61
C ALA A 299 -4.76 -18.55 20.62
N ILE A 300 -4.89 -19.81 20.20
CA ILE A 300 -5.28 -20.90 21.10
C ILE A 300 -4.17 -21.29 22.08
N VAL A 301 -2.90 -21.10 21.70
CA VAL A 301 -1.73 -21.47 22.50
C VAL A 301 -1.81 -20.92 23.94
N PRO A 302 -1.98 -19.61 24.18
CA PRO A 302 -2.06 -19.07 25.53
C PRO A 302 -3.34 -19.45 26.29
N ILE A 303 -4.38 -19.96 25.61
CA ILE A 303 -5.65 -20.40 26.23
C ILE A 303 -5.49 -21.80 26.85
N ILE A 304 -4.75 -22.70 26.19
CA ILE A 304 -4.67 -24.13 26.56
C ILE A 304 -4.37 -24.33 28.06
N PRO A 305 -3.38 -23.66 28.68
CA PRO A 305 -3.08 -23.91 30.09
C PRO A 305 -4.20 -23.47 31.04
N PHE A 306 -4.94 -22.41 30.72
CA PHE A 306 -6.09 -21.97 31.50
C PHE A 306 -7.31 -22.91 31.35
N MET A 307 -7.37 -23.73 30.29
CA MET A 307 -8.39 -24.78 30.17
C MET A 307 -8.08 -26.00 31.05
N LEU A 308 -6.81 -26.23 31.36
CA LEU A 308 -6.34 -27.42 32.08
C LEU A 308 -6.15 -27.18 33.57
N THR A 309 -5.81 -25.96 33.96
CA THR A 309 -5.52 -25.60 35.35
C THR A 309 -5.89 -24.13 35.61
N SER A 310 -5.79 -23.68 36.87
CA SER A 310 -6.18 -22.35 37.31
C SER A 310 -5.14 -21.72 38.24
N GLY A 311 -5.34 -20.43 38.54
CA GLY A 311 -4.45 -19.66 39.42
C GLY A 311 -3.03 -19.48 38.87
N ASN A 312 -2.05 -19.37 39.77
CA ASN A 312 -0.67 -19.07 39.39
C ASN A 312 -0.03 -20.15 38.50
N LEU A 313 -0.44 -21.41 38.64
CA LEU A 313 0.08 -22.50 37.81
C LEU A 313 -0.32 -22.30 36.34
N ALA A 314 -1.58 -21.94 36.05
CA ALA A 314 -2.04 -21.63 34.70
C ALA A 314 -1.24 -20.49 34.07
N LEU A 315 -1.01 -19.42 34.84
CA LEU A 315 -0.27 -18.25 34.38
C LEU A 315 1.18 -18.59 34.01
N ILE A 316 1.86 -19.38 34.84
CA ILE A 316 3.24 -19.84 34.57
C ILE A 316 3.27 -20.71 33.32
N LEU A 317 2.36 -21.68 33.21
CA LEU A 317 2.29 -22.58 32.06
C LEU A 317 1.97 -21.84 30.75
N THR A 318 1.02 -20.91 30.76
CA THR A 318 0.72 -20.02 29.62
C THR A 318 1.94 -19.21 29.23
N SER A 319 2.62 -18.60 30.19
CA SER A 319 3.80 -17.78 29.91
C SER A 319 4.92 -18.61 29.27
N LEU A 320 5.23 -19.78 29.82
CA LEU A 320 6.26 -20.68 29.28
C LEU A 320 5.90 -21.20 27.89
N LEU A 321 4.65 -21.64 27.70
CA LEU A 321 4.19 -22.16 26.42
C LEU A 321 4.21 -21.08 25.33
N SER A 322 3.71 -19.88 25.63
CA SER A 322 3.75 -18.76 24.69
C SER A 322 5.17 -18.30 24.37
N ILE A 323 6.06 -18.20 25.35
CA ILE A 323 7.48 -17.88 25.14
C ILE A 323 8.13 -18.89 24.21
N PHE A 324 7.91 -20.19 24.46
CA PHE A 324 8.45 -21.25 23.61
C PHE A 324 7.91 -21.18 22.18
N SER A 325 6.60 -20.98 22.02
CA SER A 325 5.97 -20.79 20.71
C SER A 325 6.50 -19.56 19.97
N LEU A 326 6.72 -18.42 20.65
CA LEU A 326 7.33 -17.22 20.07
C LEU A 326 8.74 -17.50 19.53
N MET A 327 9.54 -18.25 20.29
CA MET A 327 10.89 -18.64 19.85
C MET A 327 10.85 -19.53 18.61
N ILE A 328 9.91 -20.49 18.55
CA ILE A 328 9.71 -21.36 17.38
C ILE A 328 9.30 -20.53 16.16
N ILE A 329 8.26 -19.72 16.28
CA ILE A 329 7.74 -18.90 15.16
C ILE A 329 8.80 -17.91 14.68
N GLY A 330 9.52 -17.26 15.61
CA GLY A 330 10.63 -16.37 15.29
C GLY A 330 11.78 -17.10 14.57
N GLY A 331 12.04 -18.35 14.95
CA GLY A 331 13.02 -19.21 14.31
C GLY A 331 12.61 -19.58 12.88
N ILE A 332 11.39 -20.08 12.70
CA ILE A 332 10.81 -20.41 11.39
C ILE A 332 10.83 -19.19 10.46
N THR A 333 10.46 -18.02 10.99
CA THR A 333 10.49 -16.76 10.24
C THR A 333 11.92 -16.40 9.81
N ALA A 334 12.91 -16.60 10.68
CA ALA A 334 14.32 -16.35 10.36
C ALA A 334 14.86 -17.31 9.28
N LEU A 335 14.53 -18.61 9.37
CA LEU A 335 14.91 -19.58 8.34
C LEU A 335 14.37 -19.19 6.96
N ASN A 336 13.10 -18.78 6.89
CA ASN A 336 12.45 -18.38 5.64
C ASN A 336 12.96 -17.05 5.09
N THR A 337 13.66 -16.24 5.89
CA THR A 337 14.18 -14.92 5.49
C THR A 337 15.71 -14.90 5.35
N GLY A 338 16.38 -16.04 5.51
CA GLY A 338 17.85 -16.13 5.46
C GLY A 338 18.56 -15.44 6.63
N VAL A 339 17.83 -15.11 7.70
CA VAL A 339 18.37 -14.49 8.91
C VAL A 339 18.83 -15.60 9.88
N ASN A 340 19.83 -15.32 10.71
CA ASN A 340 20.26 -16.25 11.75
C ASN A 340 19.09 -16.66 12.68
N LEU A 341 18.92 -17.97 12.88
CA LEU A 341 17.83 -18.58 13.66
C LEU A 341 17.71 -17.98 15.07
N LEU A 342 18.82 -17.92 15.81
CA LEU A 342 18.86 -17.41 17.18
C LEU A 342 18.43 -15.93 17.22
N LYS A 343 18.91 -15.12 16.26
CA LYS A 343 18.51 -13.71 16.15
C LYS A 343 17.01 -13.55 15.89
N GLY A 344 16.42 -14.41 15.05
CA GLY A 344 14.97 -14.44 14.80
C GLY A 344 14.15 -14.80 16.03
N SER A 345 14.52 -15.89 16.70
CA SER A 345 13.86 -16.36 17.91
C SER A 345 13.95 -15.34 19.05
N MET A 346 15.15 -14.78 19.30
CA MET A 346 15.35 -13.78 20.35
C MET A 346 14.59 -12.47 20.08
N ARG A 347 14.47 -12.07 18.82
CA ARG A 347 13.67 -10.90 18.44
C ARG A 347 12.20 -11.09 18.79
N MET A 348 11.61 -12.23 18.42
CA MET A 348 10.19 -12.51 18.75
C MET A 348 9.98 -12.67 20.25
N LEU A 349 10.89 -13.34 20.95
CA LEU A 349 10.87 -13.45 22.40
C LEU A 349 10.86 -12.07 23.06
N PHE A 350 11.79 -11.20 22.68
CA PHE A 350 11.91 -9.87 23.26
C PHE A 350 10.63 -9.04 23.09
N PHE A 351 10.14 -8.90 21.86
CA PHE A 351 8.95 -8.08 21.60
C PHE A 351 7.67 -8.71 22.17
N GLY A 352 7.50 -10.03 22.06
CA GLY A 352 6.33 -10.72 22.60
C GLY A 352 6.28 -10.68 24.13
N SER A 353 7.39 -10.95 24.81
CA SER A 353 7.47 -10.86 26.27
C SER A 353 7.36 -9.42 26.78
N ALA A 354 7.95 -8.44 26.09
CA ALA A 354 7.82 -7.04 26.46
C ALA A 354 6.37 -6.56 26.37
N ALA A 355 5.68 -6.89 25.27
CA ALA A 355 4.27 -6.56 25.09
C ALA A 355 3.39 -7.21 26.18
N ALA A 356 3.59 -8.49 26.45
CA ALA A 356 2.87 -9.23 27.49
C ALA A 356 3.11 -8.67 28.91
N LEU A 357 4.34 -8.25 29.20
CA LEU A 357 4.67 -7.63 30.49
C LEU A 357 3.98 -6.27 30.63
N ILE A 358 4.01 -5.44 29.59
CA ILE A 358 3.34 -4.13 29.57
C ILE A 358 1.84 -4.31 29.79
N THR A 359 1.20 -5.28 29.12
CA THR A 359 -0.23 -5.51 29.26
C THR A 359 -0.58 -6.07 30.63
N TYR A 360 0.22 -6.97 31.19
CA TYR A 360 0.06 -7.45 32.57
C TYR A 360 0.10 -6.30 33.57
N ILE A 361 1.13 -5.45 33.52
CA ILE A 361 1.26 -4.28 34.41
C ILE A 361 0.07 -3.34 34.24
N SER A 362 -0.32 -3.07 32.99
CA SER A 362 -1.49 -2.22 32.69
C SER A 362 -2.77 -2.78 33.29
N GLY A 363 -2.98 -4.10 33.15
CA GLY A 363 -4.09 -4.80 33.76
C GLY A 363 -4.11 -4.70 35.28
N THR A 364 -2.95 -4.87 35.93
CA THR A 364 -2.82 -4.69 37.39
C THR A 364 -3.17 -3.26 37.82
N LEU A 365 -2.66 -2.25 37.12
CA LEU A 365 -2.93 -0.83 37.44
C LEU A 365 -4.42 -0.48 37.28
N ILE A 366 -5.05 -0.94 36.20
CA ILE A 366 -6.47 -0.70 35.94
C ILE A 366 -7.35 -1.48 36.93
N GLY A 367 -7.01 -2.74 37.19
CA GLY A 367 -7.74 -3.60 38.13
C GLY A 367 -7.81 -2.99 39.53
N VAL A 368 -6.71 -2.40 40.01
CA VAL A 368 -6.66 -1.69 41.30
C VAL A 368 -7.59 -0.47 41.34
N GLY A 369 -7.84 0.20 40.22
CA GLY A 369 -8.74 1.36 40.15
C GLY A 369 -10.23 1.01 39.95
N LEU A 370 -10.55 -0.24 39.59
CA LEU A 370 -11.91 -0.77 39.43
C LEU A 370 -12.38 -1.60 40.63
N SER A 371 -11.48 -1.88 41.58
CA SER A 371 -11.73 -2.56 42.86
C SER A 371 -12.11 -1.54 43.93
#